data_AF-A0A2N1MI73-F1
#
_entry.id   AF-A0A2N1MI73-F1
#
_cell.length_a   1.000
_cell.length_b   1.000
_cell.length_c   1.000
_cell.angle_alpha   90.00
_cell.angle_beta   90.00
_cell.angle_gamma   90.00
#
_symmetry.space_group_name_H-M   'P 1'
#
loop_
_entity.id
_entity.type
_entity.pdbx_description
1 polymer ?
#
loop_
_entity_poly.entity_id
_entity_poly.type
_entity_poly.pdbx_seq_one_letter_code
_entity_poly.pdbx_strand_id
1 'polypeptide(L)'
;MLIAVRTAPHHSWCNPAERIMSVINYGLQGVAIKREQMPEEYEDEFETLKTLEDIQGKAKENPCLKSELEKCIVTVQKLFCERTEHLVWKNEAFETENPASNLEIDEMFKNILRIVSTLTKDETTQQQLRKHKPLVEFIKTHCQERAYSFQIKKCNQPSCEVCYPIRMPIDVFQNLYFLPDPVPSRDNPDRYETFANLYGKFTTEKFRPSLINLNSKAELAPSNILISAKIRGYKIELKLTEQEKQDLESALQTYTYSCGSPIFPDDHSLAQKVFVRVQISCDSPIELLYYTSKKAGNIPICYWCGANNDVVTVPQNLQENFKLVYPLCSSCNENGKTFYKRLENKVNSRKKQKVNHVD
;
A
#
# COMPACT_ATOMS: atom_id res chain seq x y z
N MET A 1 27.42 -0.28 13.38
CA MET A 1 26.21 0.56 13.20
C MET A 1 25.16 -0.33 12.60
N LEU A 2 23.93 -0.23 13.08
CA LEU A 2 22.78 -0.94 12.51
C LEU A 2 21.90 0.07 11.79
N ILE A 3 21.40 -0.29 10.62
CA ILE A 3 20.57 0.59 9.80
C ILE A 3 19.40 -0.23 9.29
N ALA A 4 18.20 0.11 9.75
CA ALA A 4 16.97 -0.38 9.17
C ALA A 4 16.46 0.70 8.21
N VAL A 5 16.40 0.41 6.91
CA VAL A 5 15.89 1.36 5.90
C VAL A 5 14.61 0.81 5.31
N ARG A 6 13.57 1.65 5.26
CA ARG A 6 12.36 1.45 4.48
C ARG A 6 12.54 2.18 3.15
N THR A 7 12.81 1.46 2.08
CA THR A 7 12.81 2.06 0.74
C THR A 7 11.41 2.59 0.42
N ALA A 8 11.31 3.86 0.04
CA ALA A 8 10.14 4.72 0.23
C ALA A 8 8.76 4.19 -0.24
N PRO A 9 7.69 4.39 0.56
CA PRO A 9 6.33 4.47 0.07
C PRO A 9 6.04 5.84 -0.55
N HIS A 10 5.20 5.83 -1.58
CA HIS A 10 4.36 6.93 -2.07
C HIS A 10 4.70 7.80 -3.28
N HIS A 11 5.76 7.57 -4.07
CA HIS A 11 5.87 8.26 -5.39
C HIS A 11 6.58 7.44 -6.48
N SER A 12 6.37 6.13 -6.55
CA SER A 12 7.12 5.32 -7.51
C SER A 12 6.28 4.27 -8.22
N TRP A 13 6.26 4.35 -9.56
CA TRP A 13 6.05 3.23 -10.48
C TRP A 13 7.05 2.05 -10.23
N CYS A 14 8.02 2.27 -9.35
CA CYS A 14 9.03 1.35 -8.83
C CYS A 14 8.90 1.12 -7.32
N ASN A 15 7.70 1.07 -6.74
CA ASN A 15 7.53 0.64 -5.36
C ASN A 15 7.86 -0.87 -5.23
N PRO A 16 8.98 -1.27 -4.61
CA PRO A 16 9.36 -2.68 -4.49
C PRO A 16 8.41 -3.44 -3.56
N ALA A 17 7.87 -2.77 -2.53
CA ALA A 17 6.88 -3.36 -1.64
C ALA A 17 5.58 -3.65 -2.40
N GLU A 18 5.10 -2.75 -3.26
CA GLU A 18 3.92 -3.05 -4.11
C GLU A 18 4.20 -4.13 -5.17
N ARG A 19 5.43 -4.25 -5.68
CA ARG A 19 5.81 -5.32 -6.60
C ARG A 19 5.88 -6.68 -5.90
N ILE A 20 6.41 -6.72 -4.68
CA ILE A 20 6.38 -7.94 -3.88
C ILE A 20 4.93 -8.30 -3.51
N MET A 21 4.12 -7.31 -3.17
CA MET A 21 2.70 -7.50 -2.87
C MET A 21 1.91 -8.00 -4.09
N SER A 22 2.22 -7.56 -5.31
CA SER A 22 1.54 -8.09 -6.51
C SER A 22 1.87 -9.55 -6.77
N VAL A 23 3.11 -9.98 -6.49
CA VAL A 23 3.53 -11.39 -6.56
C VAL A 23 2.87 -12.22 -5.47
N ILE A 24 2.82 -11.71 -4.22
CA ILE A 24 2.10 -12.36 -3.12
C ILE A 24 0.60 -12.47 -3.46
N ASN A 25 -0.01 -11.40 -3.98
CA ASN A 25 -1.41 -11.41 -4.42
C ASN A 25 -1.68 -12.45 -5.51
N TYR A 26 -0.72 -12.67 -6.42
CA TYR A 26 -0.80 -13.73 -7.42
C TYR A 26 -0.76 -15.12 -6.75
N GLY A 27 0.15 -15.31 -5.80
CA GLY A 27 0.20 -16.53 -4.98
C GLY A 27 -1.11 -16.82 -4.27
N LEU A 28 -1.82 -15.79 -3.80
CA LEU A 28 -3.09 -15.90 -3.07
C LEU A 28 -4.34 -15.76 -3.95
N GLN A 29 -4.18 -15.68 -5.29
CA GLN A 29 -5.31 -15.51 -6.17
C GLN A 29 -6.23 -16.74 -6.13
N GLY A 30 -7.53 -16.50 -5.90
CA GLY A 30 -8.53 -17.57 -5.83
C GLY A 30 -8.47 -18.40 -4.54
N VAL A 31 -7.73 -17.96 -3.53
CA VAL A 31 -7.68 -18.61 -2.23
C VAL A 31 -8.76 -18.03 -1.32
N ALA A 32 -9.59 -18.90 -0.74
CA ALA A 32 -10.44 -18.58 0.39
C ALA A 32 -9.87 -19.27 1.62
N ILE A 33 -9.76 -18.55 2.73
CA ILE A 33 -9.21 -19.06 3.98
C ILE A 33 -10.30 -19.16 5.03
N LYS A 34 -10.25 -20.24 5.81
CA LYS A 34 -11.07 -20.44 6.99
C LYS A 34 -10.19 -21.17 8.01
N ARG A 35 -10.21 -20.72 9.26
CA ARG A 35 -9.61 -21.48 10.36
C ARG A 35 -10.34 -22.80 10.54
N GLU A 36 -9.66 -23.76 11.14
CA GLU A 36 -10.32 -24.98 11.60
C GLU A 36 -11.30 -24.68 12.73
N GLN A 37 -12.29 -25.55 12.87
CA GLN A 37 -13.26 -25.47 13.94
C GLN A 37 -12.62 -26.01 15.21
N MET A 38 -12.65 -25.23 16.27
CA MET A 38 -12.25 -25.62 17.62
C MET A 38 -13.37 -26.46 18.27
N PRO A 39 -13.10 -27.13 19.41
CA PRO A 39 -14.17 -27.73 20.22
C PRO A 39 -15.26 -26.70 20.58
N GLU A 40 -16.51 -27.15 20.64
CA GLU A 40 -17.71 -26.31 20.81
C GLU A 40 -17.59 -25.33 22.00
N GLU A 41 -17.04 -25.80 23.13
CA GLU A 41 -16.81 -24.96 24.32
C GLU A 41 -15.95 -23.71 24.04
N TYR A 42 -14.93 -23.84 23.19
CA TYR A 42 -14.04 -22.73 22.84
C TYR A 42 -14.56 -21.92 21.65
N GLU A 43 -15.40 -22.51 20.79
CA GLU A 43 -16.09 -21.78 19.73
C GLU A 43 -17.11 -20.81 20.32
N ASP A 44 -17.92 -21.28 21.25
CA ASP A 44 -18.90 -20.45 21.97
C ASP A 44 -18.19 -19.32 22.71
N GLU A 45 -17.09 -19.62 23.40
CA GLU A 45 -16.28 -18.61 24.08
C GLU A 45 -15.70 -17.59 23.08
N PHE A 46 -15.13 -18.05 21.97
CA PHE A 46 -14.55 -17.20 20.94
C PHE A 46 -15.58 -16.30 20.24
N GLU A 47 -16.79 -16.79 19.98
CA GLU A 47 -17.86 -16.03 19.33
C GLU A 47 -18.27 -14.79 20.14
N THR A 48 -18.14 -14.83 21.46
CA THR A 48 -18.41 -13.67 22.32
C THR A 48 -17.37 -12.55 22.22
N LEU A 49 -16.18 -12.84 21.69
CA LEU A 49 -15.03 -11.93 21.65
C LEU A 49 -15.06 -11.09 20.35
N LYS A 50 -15.08 -9.76 20.49
CA LYS A 50 -15.32 -8.85 19.35
C LYS A 50 -14.06 -8.20 18.81
N THR A 51 -13.01 -8.10 19.62
CA THR A 51 -11.76 -7.44 19.25
C THR A 51 -10.57 -8.35 19.48
N LEU A 52 -9.44 -8.04 18.82
CA LEU A 52 -8.19 -8.76 19.06
C LEU A 52 -7.69 -8.59 20.50
N GLU A 53 -7.97 -7.45 21.13
CA GLU A 53 -7.64 -7.20 22.53
C GLU A 53 -8.46 -8.11 23.46
N ASP A 54 -9.76 -8.30 23.18
CA ASP A 54 -10.61 -9.25 23.94
C ASP A 54 -10.11 -10.68 23.79
N ILE A 55 -9.77 -11.09 22.57
CA ILE A 55 -9.22 -12.42 22.27
C ILE A 55 -7.91 -12.64 23.03
N GLN A 56 -6.99 -11.67 22.98
CA GLN A 56 -5.72 -11.75 23.69
C GLN A 56 -5.91 -11.76 25.21
N GLY A 57 -6.83 -10.95 25.74
CA GLY A 57 -7.17 -10.91 27.16
C GLY A 57 -7.71 -12.26 27.63
N LYS A 58 -8.67 -12.84 26.89
CA LYS A 58 -9.25 -14.14 27.22
C LYS A 58 -8.25 -15.28 27.13
N ALA A 59 -7.39 -15.27 26.11
CA ALA A 59 -6.32 -16.26 25.95
C ALA A 59 -5.26 -16.19 27.07
N LYS A 60 -5.08 -15.03 27.73
CA LYS A 60 -4.23 -14.92 28.92
C LYS A 60 -4.87 -15.58 30.15
N GLU A 61 -6.19 -15.51 30.28
CA GLU A 61 -6.95 -16.12 31.37
C GLU A 61 -7.17 -17.64 31.19
N ASN A 62 -7.38 -18.07 29.94
CA ASN A 62 -7.68 -19.45 29.57
C ASN A 62 -6.58 -20.04 28.66
N PRO A 63 -5.60 -20.77 29.23
CA PRO A 63 -4.53 -21.41 28.45
C PRO A 63 -5.01 -22.46 27.46
N CYS A 64 -6.15 -23.12 27.73
CA CYS A 64 -6.73 -24.11 26.82
C CYS A 64 -7.25 -23.44 25.55
N LEU A 65 -8.03 -22.35 25.70
CA LEU A 65 -8.48 -21.53 24.57
C LEU A 65 -7.29 -21.03 23.74
N LYS A 66 -6.22 -20.57 24.39
CA LYS A 66 -4.98 -20.16 23.69
C LYS A 66 -4.41 -21.30 22.82
N SER A 67 -4.28 -22.49 23.39
CA SER A 67 -3.78 -23.67 22.67
C SER A 67 -4.68 -24.02 21.47
N GLU A 68 -6.00 -23.98 21.63
CA GLU A 68 -6.91 -24.28 20.52
C GLU A 68 -6.88 -23.20 19.43
N LEU A 69 -6.76 -21.92 19.78
CA LEU A 69 -6.56 -20.83 18.83
C LEU A 69 -5.26 -21.00 18.03
N GLU A 70 -4.18 -21.38 18.70
CA GLU A 70 -2.90 -21.69 18.03
C GLU A 70 -3.06 -22.86 17.06
N LYS A 71 -3.71 -23.95 17.45
CA LYS A 71 -3.94 -25.12 16.58
C LYS A 71 -4.82 -24.80 15.38
N CYS A 72 -5.92 -24.08 15.59
CA CYS A 72 -6.95 -23.88 14.56
C CYS A 72 -6.46 -23.09 13.33
N ILE A 73 -5.37 -22.33 13.46
CA ILE A 73 -4.82 -21.51 12.38
C ILE A 73 -3.61 -22.14 11.69
N VAL A 74 -3.04 -23.22 12.23
CA VAL A 74 -1.83 -23.88 11.68
C VAL A 74 -2.03 -24.27 10.22
N THR A 75 -3.20 -24.81 9.85
CA THR A 75 -3.50 -25.19 8.47
C THR A 75 -3.48 -24.00 7.51
N VAL A 76 -3.97 -22.84 7.96
CA VAL A 76 -3.92 -21.60 7.18
C VAL A 76 -2.50 -21.06 7.07
N GLN A 77 -1.71 -21.11 8.15
CA GLN A 77 -0.30 -20.71 8.14
C GLN A 77 0.52 -21.57 7.18
N LYS A 78 0.34 -22.90 7.22
CA LYS A 78 1.02 -23.84 6.33
C LYS A 78 0.64 -23.59 4.87
N LEU A 79 -0.64 -23.39 4.58
CA LEU A 79 -1.11 -23.01 3.23
C LEU A 79 -0.43 -21.72 2.75
N PHE A 80 -0.30 -20.72 3.61
CA PHE A 80 0.40 -19.49 3.23
C PHE A 80 1.87 -19.76 2.92
N CYS A 81 2.58 -20.50 3.78
CA CYS A 81 4.00 -20.81 3.60
C CYS A 81 4.24 -21.55 2.28
N GLU A 82 3.52 -22.64 2.04
CA GLU A 82 3.64 -23.44 0.81
C GLU A 82 3.38 -22.61 -0.45
N ARG A 83 2.37 -21.73 -0.43
CA ARG A 83 2.05 -20.89 -1.58
C ARG A 83 3.07 -19.78 -1.79
N THR A 84 3.60 -19.20 -0.71
CA THR A 84 4.65 -18.18 -0.81
C THR A 84 5.98 -18.75 -1.27
N GLU A 85 6.37 -19.94 -0.81
CA GLU A 85 7.63 -20.61 -1.20
C GLU A 85 7.66 -20.97 -2.70
N HIS A 86 6.49 -21.17 -3.32
CA HIS A 86 6.39 -21.36 -4.77
C HIS A 86 6.54 -20.07 -5.59
N LEU A 87 6.55 -18.90 -4.94
CA LEU A 87 6.75 -17.62 -5.62
C LEU A 87 8.23 -17.37 -5.86
N VAL A 88 8.52 -16.71 -6.98
CA VAL A 88 9.87 -16.31 -7.37
C VAL A 88 9.83 -14.84 -7.73
N TRP A 89 10.77 -14.07 -7.17
CA TRP A 89 10.97 -12.67 -7.51
C TRP A 89 12.40 -12.48 -8.03
N LYS A 90 12.54 -12.02 -9.28
CA LYS A 90 13.85 -11.79 -9.93
C LYS A 90 14.81 -12.97 -9.83
N ASN A 91 14.29 -14.19 -10.00
CA ASN A 91 15.02 -15.47 -9.89
C ASN A 91 15.43 -15.87 -8.47
N GLU A 92 14.98 -15.14 -7.44
CA GLU A 92 15.12 -15.55 -6.04
C GLU A 92 13.78 -16.09 -5.54
N ALA A 93 13.81 -17.26 -4.90
CA ALA A 93 12.64 -17.83 -4.25
C ALA A 93 12.31 -17.05 -2.97
N PHE A 94 11.03 -17.01 -2.59
CA PHE A 94 10.65 -16.46 -1.30
C PHE A 94 10.99 -17.44 -0.19
N GLU A 95 11.48 -16.89 0.92
CA GLU A 95 11.73 -17.61 2.16
C GLU A 95 10.62 -17.30 3.16
N THR A 96 10.25 -18.30 3.94
CA THR A 96 9.28 -18.20 5.03
C THR A 96 10.00 -18.45 6.34
N GLU A 97 9.58 -17.74 7.39
CA GLU A 97 10.16 -17.85 8.71
C GLU A 97 9.08 -18.20 9.72
N ASN A 98 9.45 -18.96 10.74
CA ASN A 98 8.53 -19.26 11.83
C ASN A 98 8.32 -18.03 12.72
N PRO A 99 7.14 -17.89 13.35
CA PRO A 99 6.93 -16.89 14.38
C PRO A 99 7.97 -17.03 15.51
N ALA A 100 8.43 -15.89 16.03
CA ALA A 100 9.35 -15.88 17.17
C ALA A 100 8.75 -16.61 18.37
N SER A 101 9.51 -17.54 18.93
CA SER A 101 9.18 -18.25 20.16
C SER A 101 9.18 -17.31 21.37
N ASN A 102 8.48 -17.71 22.44
CA ASN A 102 8.53 -16.96 23.70
C ASN A 102 9.97 -16.82 24.24
N LEU A 103 10.83 -17.82 24.00
CA LEU A 103 12.23 -17.76 24.42
C LEU A 103 13.02 -16.68 23.65
N GLU A 104 12.84 -16.59 22.33
CA GLU A 104 13.47 -15.57 21.50
C GLU A 104 12.97 -14.17 21.84
N ILE A 105 11.66 -14.03 22.08
CA ILE A 105 11.06 -12.77 22.55
C ILE A 105 11.68 -12.37 23.90
N ASP A 106 11.83 -13.33 24.82
CA ASP A 106 12.41 -13.10 26.14
C ASP A 106 13.88 -12.72 26.07
N GLU A 107 14.65 -13.36 25.20
CA GLU A 107 16.05 -13.02 24.95
C GLU A 107 16.21 -11.64 24.32
N MET A 108 15.39 -11.31 23.33
CA MET A 108 15.32 -9.97 22.77
C MET A 108 15.01 -8.95 23.87
N PHE A 109 14.04 -9.23 24.73
CA PHE A 109 13.61 -8.32 25.78
C PHE A 109 14.69 -8.12 26.85
N LYS A 110 15.49 -9.14 27.19
CA LYS A 110 16.67 -9.01 28.08
C LYS A 110 17.67 -7.97 27.57
N ASN A 111 17.84 -7.84 26.25
CA ASN A 111 18.70 -6.80 25.68
C ASN A 111 18.12 -5.40 25.87
N ILE A 112 16.80 -5.25 25.76
CA ILE A 112 16.11 -3.98 25.98
C ILE A 112 16.15 -3.58 27.47
N LEU A 113 16.03 -4.54 28.38
CA LEU A 113 16.10 -4.31 29.83
C LEU A 113 17.44 -3.72 30.30
N ARG A 114 18.51 -3.86 29.51
CA ARG A 114 19.80 -3.20 29.77
C ARG A 114 19.77 -1.70 29.52
N ILE A 115 18.85 -1.23 28.70
CA ILE A 115 18.61 0.20 28.45
C ILE A 115 17.60 0.71 29.48
N VAL A 116 16.53 -0.04 29.72
CA VAL A 116 15.46 0.30 30.67
C VAL A 116 15.02 -0.93 31.44
N SER A 117 15.44 -1.02 32.69
CA SER A 117 15.09 -2.13 33.59
C SER A 117 13.61 -2.17 33.99
N THR A 118 12.89 -1.06 33.84
CA THR A 118 11.48 -0.93 34.25
C THR A 118 10.47 -1.26 33.15
N LEU A 119 10.92 -1.52 31.93
CA LEU A 119 10.02 -1.79 30.80
C LEU A 119 9.40 -3.18 30.95
N THR A 120 8.10 -3.30 30.71
CA THR A 120 7.38 -4.57 30.72
C THR A 120 7.03 -5.05 29.30
N LYS A 121 6.84 -6.36 29.11
CA LYS A 121 6.56 -6.94 27.77
C LYS A 121 5.22 -6.49 27.19
N ASP A 122 4.30 -6.05 28.04
CA ASP A 122 2.99 -5.53 27.63
C ASP A 122 3.06 -4.06 27.14
N GLU A 123 4.18 -3.37 27.35
CA GLU A 123 4.39 -1.99 26.91
C GLU A 123 4.93 -1.94 25.47
N THR A 124 4.03 -2.10 24.51
CA THR A 124 4.37 -2.22 23.07
C THR A 124 4.11 -0.94 22.28
N THR A 125 3.39 0.04 22.83
CA THR A 125 3.02 1.27 22.12
C THR A 125 4.04 2.39 22.31
N GLN A 126 4.18 3.27 21.30
CA GLN A 126 5.08 4.42 21.38
C GLN A 126 4.76 5.34 22.59
N GLN A 127 3.48 5.48 22.96
CA GLN A 127 3.07 6.30 24.09
C GLN A 127 3.53 5.71 25.44
N GLN A 128 3.45 4.38 25.60
CA GLN A 128 3.97 3.69 26.78
C GLN A 128 5.50 3.84 26.84
N LEU A 129 6.19 3.53 25.74
CA LEU A 129 7.65 3.60 25.65
C LEU A 129 8.21 5.01 25.97
N ARG A 130 7.51 6.07 25.57
CA ARG A 130 7.89 7.47 25.87
C ARG A 130 7.88 7.82 27.36
N LYS A 131 7.21 7.04 28.22
CA LYS A 131 7.22 7.25 29.67
C LYS A 131 8.59 6.89 30.28
N HIS A 132 9.36 6.02 29.62
CA HIS A 132 10.67 5.60 30.10
C HIS A 132 11.77 6.57 29.66
N LYS A 133 12.11 7.52 30.54
CA LYS A 133 13.14 8.54 30.28
C LYS A 133 14.47 7.97 29.78
N PRO A 134 15.02 6.86 30.32
CA PRO A 134 16.30 6.33 29.84
C PRO A 134 16.22 5.77 28.40
N LEU A 135 15.07 5.20 27.99
CA LEU A 135 14.86 4.78 26.61
C LEU A 135 14.82 5.98 25.67
N VAL A 136 14.09 7.03 26.05
CA VAL A 136 14.00 8.26 25.26
C VAL A 136 15.37 8.91 25.10
N GLU A 137 16.18 8.94 26.17
CA GLU A 137 17.54 9.46 26.12
C GLU A 137 18.45 8.60 25.23
N PHE A 138 18.35 7.27 25.35
CA PHE A 138 19.07 6.35 24.46
C PHE A 138 18.73 6.60 22.99
N ILE A 139 17.46 6.73 22.64
CA ILE A 139 17.01 7.00 21.26
C ILE A 139 17.59 8.33 20.77
N LYS A 140 17.62 9.38 21.60
CA LYS A 140 18.18 10.68 21.22
C LYS A 140 19.70 10.66 21.00
N THR A 141 20.42 9.88 21.80
CA THR A 141 21.89 9.91 21.85
C THR A 141 22.55 8.86 20.96
N HIS A 142 21.89 7.73 20.73
CA HIS A 142 22.44 6.57 20.01
C HIS A 142 21.71 6.27 18.70
N CYS A 143 20.50 6.81 18.51
CA CYS A 143 19.70 6.52 17.34
C CYS A 143 19.46 7.76 16.47
N GLN A 144 19.17 7.50 15.19
CA GLN A 144 18.64 8.48 14.27
C GLN A 144 17.36 7.92 13.66
N GLU A 145 16.22 8.44 14.13
CA GLU A 145 14.92 8.15 13.56
C GLU A 145 14.63 9.12 12.40
N ARG A 146 14.19 8.55 11.29
CA ARG A 146 13.77 9.23 10.06
C ARG A 146 12.54 8.52 9.50
N ALA A 147 11.77 9.18 8.63
CA ALA A 147 10.58 8.58 8.02
C ALA A 147 10.89 7.27 7.25
N TYR A 148 12.09 7.17 6.69
CA TYR A 148 12.52 6.03 5.87
C TYR A 148 13.65 5.22 6.50
N SER A 149 14.15 5.58 7.68
CA SER A 149 15.20 4.79 8.32
C SER A 149 15.19 4.92 9.83
N PHE A 150 15.62 3.85 10.49
CA PHE A 150 15.98 3.85 11.89
C PHE A 150 17.42 3.36 11.99
N GLN A 151 18.30 4.21 12.49
CA GLN A 151 19.73 3.95 12.53
C GLN A 151 20.20 3.94 13.98
N ILE A 152 21.10 3.02 14.33
CA ILE A 152 21.68 2.90 15.67
C ILE A 152 23.21 2.89 15.55
N LYS A 153 23.85 3.83 16.24
CA LYS A 153 25.31 3.94 16.31
C LYS A 153 25.76 3.93 17.78
N LYS A 154 26.84 3.22 18.06
CA LYS A 154 27.49 3.30 19.38
C LYS A 154 28.03 4.73 19.60
N CYS A 155 28.09 5.20 20.84
CA CYS A 155 28.54 6.57 21.14
C CYS A 155 30.05 6.69 21.45
N ASN A 156 30.75 5.57 21.69
CA ASN A 156 32.14 5.50 22.14
C ASN A 156 32.46 6.28 23.43
N GLN A 157 31.45 6.56 24.26
CA GLN A 157 31.69 7.26 25.53
C GLN A 157 32.07 6.25 26.61
N PRO A 158 33.16 6.48 27.37
CA PRO A 158 33.57 5.59 28.47
C PRO A 158 32.50 5.42 29.55
N SER A 159 31.65 6.43 29.73
CA SER A 159 30.53 6.44 30.68
C SER A 159 29.27 5.74 30.17
N CYS A 160 29.25 5.23 28.93
CA CYS A 160 28.07 4.59 28.38
C CYS A 160 27.97 3.13 28.83
N GLU A 161 27.00 2.84 29.68
CA GLU A 161 26.73 1.49 30.20
C GLU A 161 26.04 0.57 29.17
N VAL A 162 25.43 1.16 28.13
CA VAL A 162 24.69 0.42 27.10
C VAL A 162 25.62 -0.11 26.00
N CYS A 163 26.58 0.71 25.57
CA CYS A 163 27.44 0.38 24.43
C CYS A 163 28.56 -0.58 24.84
N TYR A 164 28.58 -1.77 24.26
CA TYR A 164 29.78 -2.60 24.28
C TYR A 164 30.98 -1.93 23.61
N PRO A 165 32.22 -2.32 23.94
CA PRO A 165 33.42 -1.87 23.27
C PRO A 165 33.34 -1.95 21.75
N ILE A 166 34.03 -1.03 21.08
CA ILE A 166 34.09 -0.98 19.62
C ILE A 166 35.04 -2.08 19.16
N ARG A 167 34.55 -2.96 18.29
CA ARG A 167 35.31 -4.10 17.76
C ARG A 167 36.08 -3.78 16.47
N MET A 168 35.83 -2.63 15.87
CA MET A 168 36.51 -2.16 14.65
C MET A 168 37.59 -1.12 14.99
N PRO A 169 38.55 -0.86 14.08
CA PRO A 169 39.55 0.19 14.27
C PRO A 169 38.90 1.55 14.58
N ILE A 170 39.48 2.28 15.53
CA ILE A 170 38.90 3.52 16.07
C ILE A 170 38.84 4.61 15.01
N ASP A 171 39.85 4.69 14.14
CA ASP A 171 39.92 5.58 12.99
C ASP A 171 38.77 5.34 11.99
N VAL A 172 38.45 4.09 11.70
CA VAL A 172 37.31 3.73 10.84
C VAL A 172 36.00 4.12 11.51
N PHE A 173 35.86 3.88 12.82
CA PHE A 173 34.65 4.22 13.57
C PHE A 173 34.41 5.73 13.68
N GLN A 174 35.47 6.52 13.86
CA GLN A 174 35.38 7.98 13.90
C GLN A 174 34.84 8.57 12.60
N ASN A 175 35.14 7.92 11.46
CA ASN A 175 34.66 8.29 10.13
C ASN A 175 33.32 7.62 9.74
N LEU A 176 32.68 6.88 10.65
CA LEU A 176 31.39 6.23 10.39
C LEU A 176 30.23 7.16 10.77
N TYR A 177 29.58 7.80 9.81
CA TYR A 177 28.47 8.73 10.04
C TYR A 177 27.09 8.10 9.82
N PHE A 178 26.06 8.71 10.40
CA PHE A 178 24.67 8.39 10.05
C PHE A 178 24.40 8.66 8.56
N LEU A 179 23.49 7.88 7.96
CA LEU A 179 23.09 8.12 6.58
C LEU A 179 22.44 9.49 6.45
N PRO A 180 22.82 10.28 5.43
CA PRO A 180 22.24 11.59 5.21
C PRO A 180 20.81 11.48 4.66
N ASP A 181 20.03 12.51 4.91
CA ASP A 181 18.71 12.72 4.34
C ASP A 181 18.84 13.26 2.90
N PRO A 182 17.83 13.06 2.03
CA PRO A 182 17.83 13.66 0.70
C PRO A 182 17.92 15.19 0.76
N VAL A 183 18.87 15.78 0.04
CA VAL A 183 19.05 17.24 -0.09
C VAL A 183 19.19 17.56 -1.58
N PRO A 184 18.48 18.58 -2.13
CA PRO A 184 18.62 18.96 -3.53
C PRO A 184 20.07 19.31 -3.88
N SER A 185 20.51 18.93 -5.08
CA SER A 185 21.82 19.31 -5.59
C SER A 185 21.86 20.81 -5.84
N ARG A 186 23.03 21.42 -5.60
CA ARG A 186 23.26 22.85 -5.88
C ARG A 186 23.30 23.14 -7.38
N ASP A 187 23.76 22.16 -8.17
CA ASP A 187 23.95 22.32 -9.62
C ASP A 187 22.68 22.02 -10.40
N ASN A 188 21.83 21.12 -9.88
CA ASN A 188 20.54 20.78 -10.49
C ASN A 188 19.47 20.54 -9.40
N PRO A 189 18.56 21.50 -9.18
CA PRO A 189 17.49 21.38 -8.19
C PRO A 189 16.53 20.21 -8.41
N ASP A 190 16.44 19.66 -9.63
CA ASP A 190 15.59 18.50 -9.96
C ASP A 190 16.19 17.17 -9.51
N ARG A 191 17.43 17.19 -8.98
CA ARG A 191 18.14 15.99 -8.51
C ARG A 191 18.55 16.16 -7.06
N TYR A 192 18.65 15.04 -6.35
CA TYR A 192 19.29 15.00 -5.05
C TYR A 192 20.81 15.01 -5.20
N GLU A 193 21.46 15.61 -4.21
CA GLU A 193 22.90 15.61 -4.05
C GLU A 193 23.44 14.19 -3.85
N THR A 194 24.68 13.96 -4.28
CA THR A 194 25.30 12.63 -4.20
C THR A 194 25.63 12.23 -2.76
N PHE A 195 25.63 10.92 -2.49
CA PHE A 195 26.00 10.40 -1.16
C PHE A 195 27.40 10.87 -0.74
N ALA A 196 28.40 10.81 -1.64
CA ALA A 196 29.77 11.24 -1.35
C ALA A 196 29.84 12.70 -0.88
N ASN A 197 29.00 13.56 -1.46
CA ASN A 197 28.93 14.97 -1.09
C ASN A 197 28.18 15.22 0.22
N LEU A 198 27.29 14.33 0.64
CA LEU A 198 26.48 14.48 1.86
C LEU A 198 27.03 13.71 3.07
N TYR A 199 27.78 12.65 2.86
CA TYR A 199 28.21 11.77 3.94
C TYR A 199 29.06 12.53 4.96
N GLY A 200 28.70 12.40 6.24
CA GLY A 200 29.32 13.14 7.35
C GLY A 200 28.83 14.57 7.55
N LYS A 201 27.89 15.06 6.74
CA LYS A 201 27.26 16.38 6.92
C LYS A 201 25.93 16.26 7.65
N PHE A 202 25.55 17.34 8.34
CA PHE A 202 24.23 17.44 8.97
C PHE A 202 23.16 17.67 7.91
N THR A 203 22.13 16.84 7.92
CA THR A 203 20.96 16.91 7.02
C THR A 203 19.66 16.84 7.81
N THR A 204 18.56 17.22 7.16
CA THR A 204 17.22 17.17 7.74
C THR A 204 16.22 16.57 6.76
N GLU A 205 15.09 16.09 7.27
CA GLU A 205 14.02 15.51 6.46
C GLU A 205 13.21 16.51 5.61
N LYS A 206 13.62 17.80 5.57
CA LYS A 206 12.89 18.88 4.90
C LYS A 206 12.59 18.57 3.42
N PHE A 207 13.51 17.90 2.74
CA PHE A 207 13.40 17.63 1.30
C PHE A 207 13.05 16.16 0.98
N ARG A 208 12.51 15.41 1.94
CA ARG A 208 12.07 14.05 1.68
C ARG A 208 10.92 14.02 0.65
N PRO A 209 10.90 13.08 -0.30
CA PRO A 209 9.88 13.01 -1.36
C PRO A 209 8.42 13.03 -0.87
N SER A 210 8.12 12.34 0.24
CA SER A 210 6.76 12.31 0.80
C SER A 210 6.30 13.65 1.37
N LEU A 211 7.22 14.51 1.82
CA LEU A 211 6.89 15.81 2.41
C LEU A 211 6.72 16.89 1.33
N ILE A 212 7.57 16.87 0.30
CA ILE A 212 7.48 17.81 -0.83
C ILE A 212 6.12 17.69 -1.53
N ASN A 213 5.64 16.46 -1.70
CA ASN A 213 4.32 16.20 -2.31
C ASN A 213 3.12 16.49 -1.40
N LEU A 214 3.33 16.64 -0.08
CA LEU A 214 2.26 17.02 0.85
C LEU A 214 2.04 18.54 0.82
N ASN A 215 3.12 19.32 0.73
CA ASN A 215 3.07 20.78 0.70
C ASN A 215 2.48 21.33 -0.61
N SER A 216 2.57 20.59 -1.72
CA SER A 216 1.88 20.91 -2.97
C SER A 216 0.41 20.47 -3.00
N LYS A 217 -0.07 19.78 -1.96
CA LYS A 217 -1.40 19.15 -1.88
C LYS A 217 -2.15 19.51 -0.60
N ALA A 218 -2.17 20.79 -0.23
CA ALA A 218 -3.07 21.26 0.82
C ALA A 218 -4.51 21.10 0.34
N GLU A 219 -5.21 20.07 0.82
CA GLU A 219 -6.63 19.86 0.53
C GLU A 219 -7.48 20.91 1.25
N LEU A 220 -8.46 21.50 0.54
CA LEU A 220 -9.51 22.37 1.10
C LEU A 220 -10.60 21.55 1.83
N ALA A 221 -10.23 20.50 2.57
CA ALA A 221 -11.21 19.63 3.19
C ALA A 221 -11.10 19.67 4.72
N PRO A 222 -12.22 19.88 5.46
CA PRO A 222 -12.21 19.88 6.92
C PRO A 222 -11.68 18.56 7.50
N SER A 223 -11.01 18.66 8.64
CA SER A 223 -10.23 17.61 9.33
C SER A 223 -11.00 16.35 9.77
N ASN A 224 -12.31 16.28 9.54
CA ASN A 224 -13.22 15.36 10.24
C ASN A 224 -13.89 14.31 9.35
N ILE A 225 -13.38 14.03 8.14
CA ILE A 225 -14.11 13.23 7.16
C ILE A 225 -13.30 12.02 6.68
N LEU A 226 -13.94 10.85 6.68
CA LEU A 226 -13.40 9.57 6.22
C LEU A 226 -13.18 9.54 4.70
N ILE A 227 -12.04 8.98 4.29
CA ILE A 227 -11.58 8.94 2.89
C ILE A 227 -11.85 7.55 2.31
N SER A 228 -12.63 7.47 1.22
CA SER A 228 -12.69 6.28 0.38
C SER A 228 -11.56 6.32 -0.65
N ALA A 229 -10.62 5.38 -0.57
CA ALA A 229 -9.38 5.35 -1.37
C ALA A 229 -9.57 4.90 -2.84
N LYS A 230 -10.77 5.01 -3.42
CA LYS A 230 -10.96 4.76 -4.85
C LYS A 230 -10.82 6.07 -5.63
N ILE A 231 -10.07 6.02 -6.74
CA ILE A 231 -9.76 7.15 -7.66
C ILE A 231 -11.02 7.85 -8.24
N ARG A 232 -12.21 7.28 -8.02
CA ARG A 232 -13.52 7.82 -8.45
C ARG A 232 -14.41 8.28 -7.27
N GLY A 233 -13.86 8.41 -6.07
CA GLY A 233 -14.63 8.71 -4.86
C GLY A 233 -14.90 10.21 -4.71
N TYR A 234 -16.18 10.58 -4.63
CA TYR A 234 -16.61 11.84 -4.03
C TYR A 234 -16.74 11.65 -2.51
N LYS A 235 -16.64 12.76 -1.79
CA LYS A 235 -16.64 12.88 -0.34
C LYS A 235 -17.98 13.49 0.08
N ILE A 236 -18.68 12.87 1.01
CA ILE A 236 -19.94 13.40 1.54
C ILE A 236 -19.67 13.87 2.97
N GLU A 237 -19.96 15.13 3.26
CA GLU A 237 -19.74 15.72 4.59
C GLU A 237 -20.94 15.49 5.53
N LEU A 238 -22.15 15.36 4.99
CA LEU A 238 -23.40 15.23 5.76
C LEU A 238 -24.27 14.09 5.26
N LYS A 239 -25.04 13.45 6.14
CA LYS A 239 -26.01 12.43 5.77
C LYS A 239 -27.00 13.01 4.76
N LEU A 240 -26.90 12.57 3.50
CA LEU A 240 -27.82 12.96 2.44
C LEU A 240 -29.21 12.42 2.74
N THR A 241 -30.23 13.24 2.50
CA THR A 241 -31.62 12.80 2.42
C THR A 241 -31.82 11.86 1.22
N GLU A 242 -32.90 11.09 1.19
CA GLU A 242 -33.18 10.19 0.05
C GLU A 242 -33.34 10.95 -1.27
N GLN A 243 -33.91 12.16 -1.24
CA GLN A 243 -33.99 13.02 -2.43
C GLN A 243 -32.61 13.45 -2.91
N GLU A 244 -31.74 13.89 -2.00
CA GLU A 244 -30.37 14.30 -2.33
C GLU A 244 -29.51 13.14 -2.86
N LYS A 245 -29.77 11.91 -2.41
CA LYS A 245 -29.13 10.72 -2.98
C LYS A 245 -29.58 10.47 -4.42
N GLN A 246 -30.88 10.60 -4.70
CA GLN A 246 -31.42 10.46 -6.05
C GLN A 246 -30.89 11.57 -6.97
N ASP A 247 -30.81 12.80 -6.49
CA ASP A 247 -30.25 13.93 -7.23
C ASP A 247 -28.75 13.72 -7.53
N LEU A 248 -28.00 13.17 -6.57
CA LEU A 248 -26.61 12.78 -6.77
C LEU A 248 -26.45 11.65 -7.78
N GLU A 249 -27.24 10.59 -7.70
CA GLU A 249 -27.21 9.50 -8.67
C GLU A 249 -27.58 9.99 -10.07
N SER A 250 -28.58 10.86 -10.18
CA SER A 250 -28.97 11.51 -11.43
C SER A 250 -27.84 12.36 -12.02
N ALA A 251 -27.17 13.17 -11.20
CA ALA A 251 -26.02 13.97 -11.62
C ALA A 251 -24.83 13.10 -12.07
N LEU A 252 -24.54 12.01 -11.36
CA LEU A 252 -23.46 11.08 -11.72
C LEU A 252 -23.72 10.35 -13.06
N GLN A 253 -24.98 10.21 -13.45
CA GLN A 253 -25.39 9.63 -14.74
C GLN A 253 -25.55 10.68 -15.85
N THR A 254 -25.85 11.93 -15.48
CA THR A 254 -26.18 13.01 -16.42
C THR A 254 -24.96 13.82 -16.82
N TYR A 255 -24.06 14.13 -15.89
CA TYR A 255 -22.93 15.02 -16.15
C TYR A 255 -21.66 14.27 -16.53
N THR A 256 -20.89 14.89 -17.44
CA THR A 256 -19.55 14.44 -17.79
C THR A 256 -18.58 15.05 -16.78
N TYR A 257 -17.97 14.23 -15.94
CA TYR A 257 -16.96 14.66 -14.99
C TYR A 257 -15.69 13.83 -15.13
N SER A 258 -14.55 14.46 -14.94
CA SER A 258 -13.23 13.82 -14.88
C SER A 258 -12.64 13.92 -13.48
N CYS A 259 -11.53 13.22 -13.26
CA CYS A 259 -10.65 13.42 -12.11
C CYS A 259 -10.47 14.92 -11.81
N GLY A 260 -10.73 15.31 -10.57
CA GLY A 260 -10.54 16.67 -10.10
C GLY A 260 -11.66 17.67 -10.46
N SER A 261 -12.62 17.32 -11.32
CA SER A 261 -13.72 18.23 -11.66
C SER A 261 -14.85 18.18 -10.62
N PRO A 262 -15.44 19.33 -10.23
CA PRO A 262 -16.63 19.32 -9.38
C PRO A 262 -17.80 18.63 -10.09
N ILE A 263 -18.60 17.86 -9.35
CA ILE A 263 -19.79 17.17 -9.89
C ILE A 263 -20.95 18.15 -10.10
N PHE A 264 -21.03 19.17 -9.25
CA PHE A 264 -22.07 20.20 -9.30
C PHE A 264 -21.43 21.58 -9.44
N PRO A 265 -22.12 22.54 -10.08
CA PRO A 265 -21.73 23.94 -10.04
C PRO A 265 -21.88 24.52 -8.63
N ASP A 266 -21.13 25.59 -8.33
CA ASP A 266 -21.02 26.17 -6.98
C ASP A 266 -22.34 26.67 -6.38
N ASP A 267 -23.33 26.93 -7.23
CA ASP A 267 -24.68 27.39 -6.87
C ASP A 267 -25.65 26.24 -6.53
N HIS A 268 -25.23 24.98 -6.69
CA HIS A 268 -26.06 23.82 -6.40
C HIS A 268 -26.09 23.48 -4.90
N SER A 269 -27.27 23.11 -4.37
CA SER A 269 -27.45 22.75 -2.96
C SER A 269 -26.54 21.62 -2.47
N LEU A 270 -26.20 20.69 -3.37
CA LEU A 270 -25.26 19.58 -3.11
C LEU A 270 -23.79 19.95 -3.21
N ALA A 271 -23.42 21.11 -3.78
CA ALA A 271 -22.01 21.52 -3.88
C ALA A 271 -21.36 21.76 -2.51
N GLN A 272 -22.16 22.11 -1.49
CA GLN A 272 -21.73 22.26 -0.10
C GLN A 272 -21.79 20.96 0.71
N LYS A 273 -22.27 19.86 0.13
CA LYS A 273 -22.44 18.56 0.81
C LYS A 273 -21.62 17.45 0.17
N VAL A 274 -21.34 17.56 -1.12
CA VAL A 274 -20.63 16.60 -1.95
C VAL A 274 -19.37 17.26 -2.50
N PHE A 275 -18.22 16.81 -2.01
CA PHE A 275 -16.92 17.35 -2.36
C PHE A 275 -16.16 16.36 -3.25
N VAL A 276 -15.49 16.86 -4.28
CA VAL A 276 -14.60 16.04 -5.12
C VAL A 276 -13.16 16.37 -4.74
N ARG A 277 -12.27 15.39 -4.81
CA ARG A 277 -10.84 15.63 -4.64
C ARG A 277 -10.31 16.35 -5.88
N VAL A 278 -10.30 17.69 -5.84
CA VAL A 278 -9.96 18.58 -6.97
C VAL A 278 -8.48 18.43 -7.41
N GLN A 279 -7.61 17.95 -6.52
CA GLN A 279 -6.17 17.76 -6.77
C GLN A 279 -5.81 16.42 -7.43
N ILE A 280 -6.78 15.67 -7.95
CA ILE A 280 -6.52 14.54 -8.85
C ILE A 280 -6.60 15.06 -10.28
N SER A 281 -5.47 15.23 -10.97
CA SER A 281 -5.45 15.40 -12.43
C SER A 281 -5.23 14.05 -13.10
N CYS A 282 -5.81 13.90 -14.29
CA CYS A 282 -5.43 12.87 -15.24
C CYS A 282 -4.46 13.58 -16.19
N ASP A 283 -3.20 13.19 -16.18
CA ASP A 283 -2.13 13.97 -16.83
C ASP A 283 -2.06 13.68 -18.33
N SER A 284 -2.74 12.61 -18.81
CA SER A 284 -2.84 12.30 -20.24
C SER A 284 -4.29 12.31 -20.76
N PRO A 285 -4.52 12.66 -22.04
CA PRO A 285 -5.83 12.55 -22.68
C PRO A 285 -6.45 11.14 -22.59
N ILE A 286 -5.60 10.10 -22.55
CA ILE A 286 -5.99 8.69 -22.39
C ILE A 286 -6.54 8.44 -20.98
N GLU A 287 -5.88 8.97 -19.95
CA GLU A 287 -6.34 8.87 -18.57
C GLU A 287 -7.65 9.62 -18.36
N LEU A 288 -7.81 10.81 -18.97
CA LEU A 288 -9.09 11.52 -18.96
C LEU A 288 -10.21 10.61 -19.44
N LEU A 289 -10.11 9.93 -20.57
CA LEU A 289 -11.18 9.01 -21.00
C LEU A 289 -11.39 7.79 -20.11
N TYR A 290 -10.31 7.25 -19.52
CA TYR A 290 -10.40 6.08 -18.65
C TYR A 290 -11.07 6.39 -17.30
N TYR A 291 -10.89 7.62 -16.82
CA TYR A 291 -11.40 8.10 -15.54
C TYR A 291 -12.61 9.04 -15.65
N THR A 292 -12.98 9.49 -16.85
CA THR A 292 -14.22 10.24 -17.13
C THR A 292 -15.45 9.36 -16.93
N SER A 293 -16.55 9.96 -16.48
CA SER A 293 -17.83 9.28 -16.31
C SER A 293 -18.25 8.55 -17.60
N LYS A 294 -18.73 7.31 -17.46
CA LYS A 294 -19.06 6.42 -18.58
C LYS A 294 -20.37 6.84 -19.27
N LYS A 295 -20.41 7.99 -19.93
CA LYS A 295 -21.55 8.37 -20.76
C LYS A 295 -21.36 7.94 -22.22
N ALA A 296 -22.46 7.57 -22.88
CA ALA A 296 -22.49 7.41 -24.33
C ALA A 296 -22.31 8.80 -24.98
N GLY A 297 -21.24 8.98 -25.75
CA GLY A 297 -20.88 10.27 -26.34
C GLY A 297 -19.45 10.75 -26.06
N ASN A 298 -18.62 9.96 -25.35
CA ASN A 298 -17.19 10.27 -25.23
C ASN A 298 -16.55 10.36 -26.63
N ILE A 299 -15.81 11.45 -26.87
CA ILE A 299 -15.07 11.68 -28.12
C ILE A 299 -14.13 10.47 -28.31
N PRO A 300 -14.21 9.74 -29.44
CA PRO A 300 -13.31 8.64 -29.68
C PRO A 300 -11.89 9.18 -29.85
N ILE A 301 -11.00 8.87 -28.92
CA ILE A 301 -9.56 9.17 -29.07
C ILE A 301 -8.77 7.88 -29.26
N CYS A 302 -7.68 7.98 -29.98
CA CYS A 302 -6.77 6.86 -30.20
C CYS A 302 -6.22 6.34 -28.87
N TYR A 303 -6.35 5.03 -28.65
CA TYR A 303 -5.84 4.35 -27.45
C TYR A 303 -4.33 4.55 -27.22
N TRP A 304 -3.55 4.70 -28.29
CA TRP A 304 -2.08 4.72 -28.21
C TRP A 304 -1.50 6.11 -28.00
N CYS A 305 -2.10 7.14 -28.58
CA CYS A 305 -1.56 8.51 -28.55
C CYS A 305 -2.52 9.56 -28.01
N GLY A 306 -3.78 9.22 -27.74
CA GLY A 306 -4.78 10.16 -27.22
C GLY A 306 -5.31 11.18 -28.24
N ALA A 307 -4.92 11.07 -29.51
CA ALA A 307 -5.42 11.96 -30.57
C ALA A 307 -6.92 11.73 -30.83
N ASN A 308 -7.69 12.81 -30.96
CA ASN A 308 -9.15 12.79 -31.15
C ASN A 308 -9.59 12.97 -32.61
N ASN A 309 -8.63 13.04 -33.53
CA ASN A 309 -8.79 13.20 -34.97
C ASN A 309 -8.33 11.96 -35.74
N ASP A 310 -8.84 11.82 -36.97
CA ASP A 310 -8.44 10.79 -37.95
C ASP A 310 -8.53 9.35 -37.42
N VAL A 311 -9.57 9.08 -36.63
CA VAL A 311 -9.87 7.76 -36.08
C VAL A 311 -10.30 6.80 -37.20
N VAL A 312 -9.60 5.69 -37.31
CA VAL A 312 -9.87 4.59 -38.24
C VAL A 312 -11.17 3.89 -37.85
N THR A 313 -12.01 3.61 -38.85
CA THR A 313 -13.23 2.84 -38.66
C THR A 313 -12.92 1.44 -38.12
N VAL A 314 -13.56 1.08 -37.01
CA VAL A 314 -13.37 -0.23 -36.39
C VAL A 314 -13.98 -1.32 -37.29
N PRO A 315 -13.22 -2.35 -37.69
CA PRO A 315 -13.75 -3.48 -38.46
C PRO A 315 -14.89 -4.20 -37.72
N GLN A 316 -15.94 -4.56 -38.46
CA GLN A 316 -17.16 -5.17 -37.90
C GLN A 316 -16.89 -6.48 -37.15
N ASN A 317 -15.94 -7.29 -37.63
CA ASN A 317 -15.52 -8.53 -36.97
C ASN A 317 -14.94 -8.30 -35.57
N LEU A 318 -14.33 -7.14 -35.30
CA LEU A 318 -13.80 -6.83 -33.97
C LEU A 318 -14.91 -6.39 -33.03
N GLN A 319 -15.91 -5.68 -33.53
CA GLN A 319 -17.08 -5.27 -32.74
C GLN A 319 -17.93 -6.47 -32.31
N GLU A 320 -18.02 -7.50 -33.16
CA GLU A 320 -18.78 -8.72 -32.87
C GLU A 320 -18.04 -9.66 -31.90
N ASN A 321 -16.70 -9.74 -32.00
CA ASN A 321 -15.90 -10.66 -31.20
C ASN A 321 -15.44 -10.10 -29.83
N PHE A 322 -15.47 -8.79 -29.63
CA PHE A 322 -14.97 -8.17 -28.40
C PHE A 322 -15.96 -7.15 -27.86
N LYS A 323 -16.23 -7.20 -26.54
CA LYS A 323 -17.12 -6.21 -25.89
C LYS A 323 -16.51 -4.81 -25.85
N LEU A 324 -15.18 -4.71 -25.87
CA LEU A 324 -14.47 -3.44 -25.84
C LEU A 324 -13.44 -3.41 -26.96
N VAL A 325 -13.64 -2.52 -27.93
CA VAL A 325 -12.66 -2.18 -28.96
C VAL A 325 -12.38 -0.70 -28.84
N TYR A 326 -11.13 -0.35 -28.54
CA TYR A 326 -10.73 1.03 -28.33
C TYR A 326 -10.37 1.69 -29.68
N PRO A 327 -10.68 3.00 -29.88
CA PRO A 327 -10.39 3.68 -31.14
C PRO A 327 -8.89 3.73 -31.46
N LEU A 328 -8.56 3.82 -32.75
CA LEU A 328 -7.20 3.87 -33.29
C LEU A 328 -7.13 5.00 -34.32
N CYS A 329 -6.13 5.89 -34.29
CA CYS A 329 -5.94 6.89 -35.34
C CYS A 329 -5.09 6.36 -36.49
N SER A 330 -5.24 6.97 -37.66
CA SER A 330 -4.57 6.57 -38.90
C SER A 330 -3.04 6.60 -38.77
N SER A 331 -2.48 7.63 -38.13
CA SER A 331 -1.04 7.70 -37.87
C SER A 331 -0.51 6.55 -37.00
N CYS A 332 -1.26 6.13 -35.97
CA CYS A 332 -0.85 4.98 -35.17
C CYS A 332 -0.98 3.67 -35.96
N ASN A 333 -2.00 3.56 -36.81
CA ASN A 333 -2.19 2.40 -37.67
C ASN A 333 -1.05 2.24 -38.70
N GLU A 334 -0.65 3.35 -39.33
CA GLU A 334 0.49 3.41 -40.27
C GLU A 334 1.82 3.08 -39.59
N ASN A 335 1.98 3.46 -38.32
CA ASN A 335 3.12 3.09 -37.48
C ASN A 335 3.04 1.64 -36.93
N GLY A 336 2.17 0.80 -37.49
CA GLY A 336 2.07 -0.62 -37.17
C GLY A 336 1.30 -0.96 -35.87
N LYS A 337 0.59 0.00 -35.26
CA LYS A 337 -0.28 -0.28 -34.11
C LYS A 337 -1.63 -0.82 -34.56
N THR A 338 -2.18 -1.77 -33.81
CA THR A 338 -3.51 -2.33 -34.07
C THR A 338 -4.53 -1.85 -33.04
N PHE A 339 -5.82 -2.07 -33.32
CA PHE A 339 -6.89 -1.85 -32.34
C PHE A 339 -6.61 -2.63 -31.04
N TYR A 340 -6.69 -1.93 -29.90
CA TYR A 340 -6.61 -2.56 -28.59
C TYR A 340 -8.00 -3.10 -28.21
N LYS A 341 -8.04 -4.35 -27.76
CA LYS A 341 -9.28 -5.14 -27.58
C LYS A 341 -9.31 -5.73 -26.19
N ARG A 342 -10.48 -5.77 -25.57
CA ARG A 342 -10.71 -6.43 -24.28
C ARG A 342 -12.03 -7.16 -24.28
N LEU A 343 -12.12 -8.17 -23.40
CA LEU A 343 -13.33 -8.96 -23.16
C LEU A 343 -13.83 -9.66 -24.43
N GLU A 344 -13.11 -10.70 -24.84
CA GLU A 344 -13.49 -11.56 -25.95
C GLU A 344 -14.81 -12.29 -25.66
N ASN A 345 -15.73 -12.27 -26.62
CA ASN A 345 -17.00 -12.96 -26.56
C ASN A 345 -16.75 -14.47 -26.77
N LYS A 346 -16.70 -15.24 -25.67
CA LYS A 346 -16.57 -16.69 -25.76
C LYS A 346 -17.80 -17.31 -26.42
N VAL A 347 -17.66 -17.80 -27.66
CA VAL A 347 -18.67 -18.63 -28.30
C VAL A 347 -18.51 -20.06 -27.77
N ASN A 348 -19.54 -20.59 -27.09
CA ASN A 348 -19.57 -21.97 -26.60
C ASN A 348 -19.60 -22.98 -27.77
N SER A 349 -18.44 -23.48 -28.19
CA SER A 349 -18.35 -24.66 -29.06
C SER A 349 -18.41 -25.94 -28.20
N ARG A 350 -19.61 -26.33 -27.77
CA ARG A 350 -19.91 -27.71 -27.32
C ARG A 350 -21.09 -28.26 -28.11
N LYS A 351 -20.88 -28.66 -29.36
CA LYS A 351 -21.71 -29.69 -29.99
C LYS A 351 -21.17 -31.04 -29.55
N LYS A 352 -21.85 -31.66 -28.57
CA LYS A 352 -21.76 -33.11 -28.31
C LYS A 352 -22.16 -33.82 -29.60
N GLN A 353 -21.23 -34.45 -30.29
CA GLN A 353 -21.57 -35.54 -31.20
C GLN A 353 -22.06 -36.71 -30.35
N LYS A 354 -23.36 -36.98 -30.40
CA LYS A 354 -23.92 -38.28 -30.04
C LYS A 354 -23.42 -39.26 -31.10
N VAL A 355 -22.43 -40.08 -30.75
CA VAL A 355 -22.19 -41.33 -31.47
C VAL A 355 -23.23 -42.31 -30.95
N ASN A 356 -24.19 -42.65 -31.81
CA ASN A 356 -25.06 -43.79 -31.60
C ASN A 356 -24.20 -45.05 -31.79
N HIS A 357 -23.99 -45.82 -30.72
CA HIS A 357 -23.69 -47.24 -30.87
C HIS A 357 -25.03 -47.97 -30.97
N VAL A 358 -25.29 -48.51 -32.16
CA VAL A 358 -26.21 -49.63 -32.40
C VAL A 358 -25.38 -50.65 -33.16
N ASP A 359 -25.55 -51.89 -32.70
CA ASP A 359 -24.87 -53.16 -33.00
C ASP A 359 -23.49 -53.38 -32.35
#